data_AF-A0A0P4ULC7-F1
#
_entry.id   AF-A0A0P4ULC7-F1
#
_cell.length_a   1.000
_cell.length_b   1.000
_cell.length_c   1.000
_cell.angle_alpha   90.00
_cell.angle_beta   90.00
_cell.angle_gamma   90.00
#
_symmetry.space_group_name_H-M   'P 1'
#
loop_
_entity.id
_entity.type
_entity.pdbx_description
1 polymer ?
#
loop_
_entity_poly.entity_id
_entity_poly.type
_entity_poly.pdbx_seq_one_letter_code
_entity_poly.pdbx_strand_id
1 'polypeptide(L)' 'MLPRGLKKQVLELPAEDRLALMSAIITSLQQEKPIDPAERSAAINEMRGLLATNKPAPSDEEVETMLEDALAEKYLQ' A
#
# COMPACT_ATOMS: atom_id res chain seq x y z
N MET A 1 23.07 5.29 0.37
CA MET A 1 23.36 5.10 1.82
C MET A 1 23.15 6.43 2.54
N LEU A 2 22.49 6.43 3.71
CA LEU A 2 22.32 7.65 4.52
C LEU A 2 23.66 8.11 5.12
N PRO A 3 24.00 9.40 5.05
CA PRO A 3 25.20 9.93 5.70
C PRO A 3 25.23 9.60 7.19
N ARG A 4 26.40 9.19 7.72
CA ARG A 4 26.54 8.77 9.13
C ARG A 4 26.06 9.83 10.13
N GLY A 5 26.35 11.11 9.87
CA GLY A 5 25.93 12.22 10.72
C GLY A 5 24.41 12.38 10.77
N LEU A 6 23.75 12.26 9.62
CA LEU A 6 22.29 12.38 9.53
C LEU A 6 21.59 11.21 10.21
N LYS A 7 22.11 9.99 10.06
CA LYS A 7 21.59 8.80 10.75
C LYS A 7 21.62 8.98 12.28
N LYS A 8 22.71 9.56 12.81
CA LYS A 8 22.84 9.84 14.24
C LYS A 8 21.81 10.87 14.71
N GLN A 9 21.66 11.98 13.98
CA GLN A 9 20.69 13.03 14.32
C GLN A 9 19.26 12.52 14.35
N VAL A 10 18.84 11.69 13.38
CA VAL A 10 17.49 11.10 13.38
C VAL A 10 17.26 10.20 14.60
N LEU A 11 18.26 9.43 15.03
CA LEU A 11 18.13 8.53 16.18
C LEU A 11 18.12 9.28 17.53
N GLU A 12 18.71 10.47 17.60
CA GLU A 12 18.71 11.32 18.79
C GLU A 12 17.38 12.07 19.00
N LEU A 13 16.53 12.17 17.97
CA LEU A 13 15.21 12.78 18.09
C LEU A 13 14.27 11.98 19.01
N PRO A 14 13.35 12.63 19.74
CA PRO A 14 12.22 11.99 20.39
C PRO A 14 11.41 11.12 19.43
N ALA A 15 10.71 10.10 19.96
CA ALA A 15 9.96 9.16 19.13
C ALA A 15 8.87 9.85 18.28
N GLU A 16 8.17 10.83 18.86
CA GLU A 16 7.14 11.61 18.16
C GLU A 16 7.74 12.40 16.98
N ASP A 17 8.88 13.07 17.20
CA ASP A 17 9.57 13.83 16.15
C ASP A 17 10.09 12.94 15.03
N ARG A 18 10.54 11.71 15.35
CA ARG A 18 10.91 10.73 14.31
C ARG A 18 9.72 10.31 13.46
N LEU A 19 8.55 10.12 14.07
CA LEU A 19 7.32 9.77 13.35
C LEU A 19 6.82 10.94 12.49
N ALA A 20 6.90 12.17 13.01
CA ALA A 20 6.60 13.38 12.25
C ALA A 20 7.54 13.54 11.05
N LEU A 21 8.85 13.36 11.26
CA LEU A 21 9.85 13.38 10.20
C LEU A 21 9.60 12.30 9.14
N MET A 22 9.29 11.07 9.56
CA MET A 22 8.92 9.99 8.65
C MET A 22 7.73 10.36 7.78
N SER A 23 6.69 10.95 8.38
CA SER A 23 5.49 11.39 7.67
C SER A 23 5.81 12.47 6.64
N ALA A 24 6.61 13.47 7.02
CA ALA A 24 7.06 14.53 6.12
C ALA A 24 7.88 13.99 4.93
N ILE A 25 8.78 13.03 5.17
CA ILE A 25 9.56 12.38 4.11
C ILE A 25 8.65 11.61 3.16
N ILE A 26 7.70 10.82 3.68
CA ILE A 26 6.74 10.08 2.85
C ILE A 26 5.95 11.03 1.95
N THR A 27 5.43 12.13 2.51
CA THR A 27 4.70 13.14 1.73
C THR A 27 5.57 13.78 0.65
N SER A 28 6.83 14.12 0.98
CA SER A 28 7.78 14.68 -0.01
C SER A 28 8.02 13.71 -1.17
N LEU A 29 8.26 12.43 -0.87
CA LEU A 29 8.54 11.41 -1.89
C LEU A 29 7.33 11.14 -2.78
N GLN A 30 6.11 11.21 -2.24
CA GLN A 30 4.88 11.09 -3.03
C GLN A 30 4.70 12.23 -4.03
N GLN A 31 5.23 13.43 -3.74
CA GLN A 31 5.18 14.56 -4.67
C GLN A 31 6.23 14.44 -5.77
N GLU A 32 7.42 13.93 -5.45
CA GLU A 32 8.52 13.75 -6.43
C GLU A 32 8.29 12.56 -7.36
N LYS A 33 7.74 11.47 -6.82
CA LYS A 33 7.39 10.27 -7.56
C LYS A 33 5.90 9.98 -7.33
N PRO A 34 5.00 10.68 -8.05
CA PRO A 34 3.59 10.38 -7.97
C PRO A 34 3.42 8.91 -8.35
N ILE A 35 2.92 8.12 -7.40
CA ILE A 35 2.52 6.74 -7.68
C ILE A 35 1.35 6.87 -8.65
N ASP A 36 1.47 6.23 -9.82
CA ASP A 36 0.37 6.19 -10.77
C ASP A 36 -0.85 5.58 -10.06
N PRO A 37 -1.99 6.29 -10.00
CA PRO A 37 -3.22 5.76 -9.42
C PRO A 37 -3.60 4.38 -9.99
N ALA A 38 -3.27 4.11 -11.26
CA ALA A 38 -3.48 2.81 -11.90
C ALA A 38 -2.54 1.73 -11.32
N GLU A 39 -1.25 2.03 -11.16
CA GLU A 39 -0.27 1.12 -10.56
C GLU A 39 -0.63 0.81 -9.10
N ARG A 40 -1.03 1.83 -8.33
CA ARG A 40 -1.52 1.65 -6.95
C ARG A 40 -2.79 0.79 -6.91
N SER A 41 -3.72 1.01 -7.82
CA SER A 41 -4.96 0.23 -7.87
C SER A 41 -4.71 -1.21 -8.27
N ALA A 42 -3.78 -1.45 -9.20
CA ALA A 42 -3.34 -2.80 -9.57
C ALA A 42 -2.72 -3.54 -8.37
N ALA A 43 -1.79 -2.91 -7.65
CA ALA A 43 -1.18 -3.50 -6.46
C ALA A 43 -2.20 -3.81 -5.35
N ILE A 44 -3.18 -2.92 -5.13
CA ILE A 44 -4.28 -3.17 -4.16
C ILE A 44 -5.17 -4.33 -4.63
N ASN A 45 -5.44 -4.44 -5.93
CA ASN A 45 -6.21 -5.55 -6.49
C ASN A 45 -5.48 -6.89 -6.36
N GLU A 46 -4.15 -6.93 -6.52
CA GLU A 46 -3.35 -8.14 -6.28
C GLU A 46 -3.41 -8.61 -4.82
N MET A 47 -3.59 -7.67 -3.89
CA MET A 47 -3.74 -7.97 -2.46
C MET A 47 -5.19 -8.27 -2.04
N ARG A 48 -6.12 -8.44 -2.99
CA ARG A 48 -7.52 -8.77 -2.71
C ARG A 48 -7.60 -10.07 -1.91
N GLY A 49 -8.36 -10.06 -0.82
CA GLY A 49 -8.47 -11.19 0.11
C GLY A 49 -7.39 -11.26 1.20
N LEU A 50 -6.30 -10.49 1.08
CA LEU A 50 -5.24 -10.40 2.11
C LEU A 50 -5.38 -9.16 3.00
N LEU A 51 -5.93 -8.07 2.44
CA LEU A 51 -6.07 -6.81 3.15
C LEU A 51 -7.23 -6.85 4.15
N ALA A 52 -6.98 -6.37 5.37
CA ALA A 52 -8.05 -6.08 6.31
C ALA A 52 -8.91 -4.94 5.77
N THR A 53 -10.22 -5.14 5.76
CA THR A 53 -11.17 -4.12 5.32
C THR A 53 -12.27 -3.93 6.36
N ASN A 54 -12.86 -2.73 6.41
CA ASN A 54 -14.05 -2.47 7.24
C ASN A 54 -15.34 -3.01 6.61
N LYS A 55 -15.27 -3.67 5.46
CA LYS A 55 -16.43 -4.26 4.80
C LYS A 55 -16.75 -5.60 5.45
N PRO A 56 -18.03 -6.00 5.48
CA PRO A 56 -18.39 -7.35 5.90
C PRO A 56 -17.68 -8.39 5.02
N ALA A 57 -17.52 -9.60 5.54
CA ALA A 57 -17.07 -10.73 4.73
C ALA A 57 -18.07 -10.95 3.58
N PRO A 58 -17.59 -11.30 2.38
CA PRO A 58 -18.46 -11.56 1.24
C PRO A 58 -19.36 -12.77 1.51
N SER A 59 -20.55 -12.79 0.90
CA SER A 59 -21.43 -13.96 0.90
C SER A 59 -20.91 -15.06 -0.02
N ASP A 60 -21.43 -16.27 0.12
CA ASP A 60 -21.04 -17.40 -0.74
C ASP A 60 -21.34 -17.11 -2.23
N GLU A 61 -22.46 -16.43 -2.52
CA GLU A 61 -22.85 -16.02 -3.89
C GLU A 61 -21.89 -14.97 -4.47
N GLU A 62 -21.45 -14.01 -3.64
CA GLU A 62 -20.47 -13.01 -4.03
C GLU A 62 -19.10 -13.65 -4.30
N VAL A 63 -18.72 -14.65 -3.51
CA VAL A 63 -17.48 -15.42 -3.72
C VAL A 63 -17.54 -16.23 -5.01
N GLU A 64 -18.67 -16.86 -5.32
CA GLU A 64 -18.85 -17.61 -6.57
C GLU A 64 -18.63 -16.70 -7.79
N THR A 65 -19.24 -15.51 -7.78
CA THR A 65 -19.04 -14.49 -8.83
C THR A 65 -17.58 -14.06 -8.95
N MET A 66 -16.89 -13.84 -7.82
CA MET A 66 -15.46 -13.47 -7.81
C MET A 66 -14.57 -14.57 -8.43
N LEU A 67 -14.92 -15.84 -8.25
CA LEU A 67 -14.18 -16.96 -8.82
C LEU A 67 -14.43 -17.09 -10.33
N GLU A 68 -15.66 -16.87 -10.79
CA GLU A 68 -15.99 -16.83 -12.22
C GLU A 68 -15.21 -15.74 -12.95
N ASP A 69 -15.18 -14.52 -12.40
CA ASP A 69 -14.41 -13.40 -12.95
C ASP A 69 -12.92 -13.74 -13.02
N ALA A 70 -12.35 -14.32 -11.95
CA ALA A 70 -10.94 -14.69 -11.92
C ALA A 70 -10.59 -15.81 -12.92
N LEU A 71 -11.49 -16.76 -13.16
CA LEU A 71 -11.32 -17.78 -14.18
C LEU A 71 -11.40 -17.18 -15.59
N ALA A 72 -12.32 -16.25 -15.81
CA ALA A 72 -12.43 -15.55 -17.09
C ALA A 72 -11.16 -14.73 -17.38
N GLU A 73 -10.67 -13.93 -16.43
CA GLU A 73 -9.41 -13.19 -16.58
C GLU A 73 -8.23 -14.11 -16.89
N LYS A 74 -8.16 -15.29 -16.25
CA LYS A 74 -7.05 -16.23 -16.44
C LYS A 74 -7.06 -16.94 -17.80
N TYR A 75 -8.23 -17.20 -18.37
CA TYR A 75 -8.37 -18.11 -19.52
C TYR A 75 -8.99 -17.49 -20.78
N LEU A 76 -9.61 -16.31 -20.69
CA LEU A 76 -10.30 -15.64 -21.81
C LEU A 76 -9.61 -14.33 -22.26
N GLN A 77 -8.46 -13.98 -21.67
CA GLN A 77 -7.61 -12.87 -22.11
C GLN A 77 -6.46 -13.32 -23.03
#